data_AF-S3YDV8-F1
#
_entry.id   AF-S3YDV8-F1
#
_cell.length_a   1.000
_cell.length_b   1.000
_cell.length_c   1.000
_cell.angle_alpha   90.00
_cell.angle_beta   90.00
_cell.angle_gamma   90.00
#
_symmetry.space_group_name_H-M   'P 1'
#
loop_
_entity.id
_entity.type
_entity.pdbx_description
1 polymer ?
#
loop_
_entity_poly.entity_id
_entity_poly.type
_entity_poly.pdbx_seq_one_letter_code
_entity_poly.pdbx_strand_id
1 'polypeptide(L)'
;MPCNYEVHGIDISHYQGIIDWDKLLHNKEAKFPIHFIFMKATEGGDYGDETFVENFSQARKYGFIRGAYHYFLPKTDAHKQADFFISTVHLSKGDLPPVLDVETTGKRSPQELKSAVKTWLDRVETHYGVKPILYTSYKFKKRYLNDSIFNAYPYWIAHYYVDSVKYEGKWHFWQHTDVGNVPGIEEEVDLNVFNGTLEELVGMTLQ
;
A
#
# COMPACT_ATOMS: atom_id res chain seq x y z
N MET A 1 9.26 7.37 -15.54
CA MET A 1 8.77 5.99 -15.33
C MET A 1 9.96 5.05 -15.22
N PRO A 2 10.06 4.26 -14.14
CA PRO A 2 11.07 3.22 -14.00
C PRO A 2 10.81 2.09 -15.00
N CYS A 3 11.41 2.18 -16.19
CA CYS A 3 11.11 1.30 -17.33
C CYS A 3 11.74 -0.10 -17.25
N ASN A 4 12.55 -0.35 -16.23
CA ASN A 4 13.21 -1.62 -15.97
C ASN A 4 12.36 -2.57 -15.10
N TYR A 5 11.12 -2.20 -14.78
CA TYR A 5 10.15 -3.04 -14.09
C TYR A 5 8.97 -3.30 -15.01
N GLU A 6 8.46 -4.54 -15.00
CA GLU A 6 7.36 -4.95 -15.88
C GLU A 6 5.99 -4.75 -15.23
N VAL A 7 5.95 -4.79 -13.90
CA VAL A 7 4.71 -4.78 -13.13
C VAL A 7 4.53 -3.40 -12.49
N HIS A 8 3.57 -2.64 -13.03
CA HIS A 8 3.20 -1.33 -12.52
C HIS A 8 1.87 -1.38 -11.77
N GLY A 9 1.68 -0.41 -10.88
CA GLY A 9 0.44 -0.20 -10.17
C GLY A 9 0.28 1.24 -9.73
N ILE A 10 -0.84 1.51 -9.08
CA ILE A 10 -1.15 2.80 -8.47
C ILE A 10 -1.61 2.60 -7.05
N ASP A 11 -1.65 3.68 -6.28
CA ASP A 11 -2.41 3.73 -5.05
C ASP A 11 -3.31 4.96 -5.01
N ILE A 12 -4.49 4.78 -4.42
CA ILE A 12 -5.60 5.73 -4.49
C ILE A 12 -6.33 5.84 -3.15
N SER A 13 -7.01 6.96 -2.97
CA SER A 13 -7.89 7.26 -1.84
C SER A 13 -9.03 8.17 -2.32
N HIS A 14 -9.82 8.71 -1.39
CA HIS A 14 -10.80 9.75 -1.70
C HIS A 14 -10.19 10.98 -2.42
N TYR A 15 -8.88 11.25 -2.29
CA TYR A 15 -8.22 12.33 -3.00
C TYR A 15 -8.22 12.17 -4.52
N GLN A 16 -8.32 10.95 -5.05
CA GLN A 16 -8.40 10.71 -6.49
C GLN A 16 -9.83 10.84 -7.06
N GLY A 17 -10.80 11.20 -6.22
CA GLY A 17 -12.17 11.49 -6.63
C GLY A 17 -12.89 10.30 -7.27
N ILE A 18 -13.75 10.60 -8.24
CA ILE A 18 -14.52 9.59 -8.97
C ILE A 18 -13.66 9.05 -10.12
N ILE A 19 -13.43 7.73 -10.11
CA ILE A 19 -12.64 7.05 -11.13
C ILE A 19 -13.54 6.60 -12.27
N ASP A 20 -13.19 6.97 -13.50
CA ASP A 20 -13.74 6.37 -14.72
C ASP A 20 -13.01 5.04 -14.99
N TRP A 21 -13.60 3.96 -14.48
CA TRP A 21 -13.03 2.62 -14.54
C TRP A 21 -12.96 2.03 -15.96
N ASP A 22 -13.90 2.41 -16.83
CA ASP A 22 -13.88 1.98 -18.23
C ASP A 22 -12.69 2.61 -18.95
N LYS A 23 -12.43 3.90 -18.71
CA LYS A 23 -11.25 4.58 -19.23
C LYS A 23 -9.95 4.07 -18.59
N LEU A 24 -9.97 3.77 -17.30
CA LEU A 24 -8.82 3.18 -16.60
C LEU A 24 -8.47 1.80 -17.15
N LEU A 25 -9.45 0.99 -17.56
CA LEU A 25 -9.21 -0.33 -18.13
C LEU A 25 -8.33 -0.29 -19.39
N HIS A 26 -8.47 0.74 -20.22
CA HIS A 26 -7.64 0.93 -21.40
C HIS A 26 -6.15 1.10 -21.08
N ASN A 27 -5.78 1.39 -19.82
CA ASN A 27 -4.40 1.42 -19.40
C ASN A 27 -3.70 0.05 -19.57
N LYS A 28 -4.44 -1.07 -19.62
CA LYS A 28 -3.86 -2.40 -19.92
C LYS A 28 -3.17 -2.47 -21.29
N GLU A 29 -3.49 -1.56 -22.21
CA GLU A 29 -2.86 -1.44 -23.54
C GLU A 29 -1.73 -0.40 -23.58
N ALA A 30 -1.51 0.32 -22.48
CA ALA A 30 -0.44 1.30 -22.39
C ALA A 30 0.93 0.61 -22.41
N LYS A 31 1.97 1.37 -22.74
CA LYS A 31 3.36 0.90 -22.69
C LYS A 31 3.76 0.34 -21.32
N PHE A 32 3.17 0.89 -20.26
CA PHE A 32 3.38 0.47 -18.87
C PHE A 32 2.00 0.23 -18.24
N PRO A 33 1.44 -0.99 -18.38
CA PRO A 33 0.09 -1.28 -17.92
C PRO A 33 0.01 -1.42 -16.40
N ILE A 34 -1.07 -0.92 -15.82
CA ILE A 34 -1.42 -1.04 -14.40
C ILE A 34 -1.97 -2.45 -14.16
N HIS A 35 -1.32 -3.17 -13.25
CA HIS A 35 -1.68 -4.53 -12.85
C HIS A 35 -2.32 -4.56 -11.47
N PHE A 36 -1.87 -3.70 -10.55
CA PHE A 36 -2.36 -3.64 -9.19
C PHE A 36 -2.75 -2.24 -8.74
N ILE A 37 -3.67 -2.19 -7.76
CA ILE A 37 -4.17 -0.96 -7.14
C ILE A 37 -4.20 -1.17 -5.62
N PHE A 38 -3.47 -0.35 -4.86
CA PHE A 38 -3.67 -0.23 -3.41
C PHE A 38 -4.69 0.87 -3.12
N MET A 39 -5.62 0.63 -2.21
CA MET A 39 -6.69 1.57 -1.87
C MET A 39 -6.69 1.89 -0.38
N LYS A 40 -6.80 3.17 -0.04
CA LYS A 40 -6.97 3.57 1.36
C LYS A 40 -8.26 2.97 1.87
N ALA A 41 -8.18 2.24 2.98
CA ALA A 41 -9.36 1.71 3.64
C ALA A 41 -9.71 2.52 4.88
N THR A 42 -8.71 2.76 5.72
CA THR A 42 -8.92 3.38 7.03
C THR A 42 -7.73 4.23 7.44
N GLU A 43 -7.98 5.18 8.33
CA GLU A 43 -6.99 6.02 8.99
C GLU A 43 -7.31 6.08 10.47
N GLY A 44 -6.29 5.91 11.31
CA GLY A 44 -6.50 6.00 12.74
C GLY A 44 -7.56 5.02 13.26
N GLY A 45 -8.33 5.42 14.26
CA GLY A 45 -9.23 4.49 14.97
C GLY A 45 -10.69 4.59 14.57
N ASP A 46 -11.04 5.44 13.61
CA ASP A 46 -12.41 5.90 13.40
C ASP A 46 -12.70 6.52 12.02
N TYR A 47 -11.70 6.69 11.14
CA TYR A 47 -11.93 7.23 9.81
C TYR A 47 -11.83 6.14 8.74
N GLY A 48 -12.97 5.78 8.14
CA GLY A 48 -13.02 4.97 6.92
C GLY A 48 -12.98 5.87 5.68
N ASP A 49 -12.17 5.51 4.69
CA ASP A 49 -12.14 6.25 3.42
C ASP A 49 -13.47 6.05 2.68
N GLU A 50 -14.14 7.15 2.34
CA GLU A 50 -15.49 7.13 1.76
C GLU A 50 -15.57 6.47 0.39
N THR A 51 -14.44 6.38 -0.32
CA THR A 51 -14.37 5.77 -1.66
C THR A 51 -13.96 4.30 -1.62
N PHE A 52 -13.48 3.80 -0.47
CA PHE A 52 -12.88 2.47 -0.37
C PHE A 52 -13.78 1.36 -0.89
N VAL A 53 -15.04 1.29 -0.43
CA VAL A 53 -15.95 0.18 -0.76
C VAL A 53 -16.18 0.11 -2.27
N GLU A 54 -16.45 1.25 -2.90
CA GLU A 54 -16.67 1.34 -4.34
C GLU A 54 -15.39 0.99 -5.11
N ASN A 55 -14.27 1.65 -4.78
CA ASN A 55 -13.00 1.45 -5.46
C ASN A 55 -12.52 0.00 -5.34
N PHE A 56 -12.65 -0.60 -4.16
CA PHE A 56 -12.22 -1.98 -3.92
C PHE A 56 -13.08 -2.97 -4.72
N SER A 57 -14.39 -2.74 -4.79
CA SER A 57 -15.30 -3.55 -5.62
C SER A 57 -14.98 -3.43 -7.11
N GLN A 58 -14.83 -2.20 -7.61
CA GLN A 58 -14.59 -1.93 -9.02
C GLN A 58 -13.22 -2.45 -9.47
N ALA A 59 -12.17 -2.28 -8.68
CA ALA A 59 -10.84 -2.83 -9.00
C ALA A 59 -10.92 -4.33 -9.31
N ARG A 60 -11.69 -5.09 -8.53
CA ARG A 60 -11.93 -6.52 -8.81
C ARG A 60 -12.74 -6.74 -10.08
N LYS A 61 -13.83 -5.99 -10.26
CA LYS A 61 -14.70 -6.11 -11.45
C LYS A 61 -13.92 -5.89 -12.75
N TYR A 62 -13.00 -4.93 -12.76
CA TYR A 62 -12.14 -4.60 -13.91
C TYR A 62 -10.87 -5.46 -13.99
N GLY A 63 -10.70 -6.42 -13.08
CA GLY A 63 -9.64 -7.43 -13.10
C GLY A 63 -8.26 -6.89 -12.72
N PHE A 64 -8.20 -5.86 -11.87
CA PHE A 64 -6.96 -5.42 -11.23
C PHE A 64 -6.71 -6.24 -9.96
N ILE A 65 -5.44 -6.52 -9.68
CA ILE A 65 -5.02 -7.07 -8.39
C ILE A 65 -5.18 -5.97 -7.35
N ARG A 66 -6.00 -6.18 -6.34
CA ARG A 66 -6.35 -5.12 -5.36
C ARG A 66 -5.73 -5.38 -3.99
N GLY A 67 -5.31 -4.31 -3.33
CA GLY A 67 -4.88 -4.32 -1.93
C GLY A 67 -5.50 -3.16 -1.16
N ALA A 68 -5.52 -3.27 0.16
CA ALA A 68 -6.07 -2.24 1.05
C ALA A 68 -5.00 -1.77 2.04
N TYR A 69 -4.93 -0.47 2.28
CA TYR A 69 -3.97 0.12 3.23
C TYR A 69 -4.63 0.89 4.38
N HIS A 70 -3.92 0.90 5.50
CA HIS A 70 -4.26 1.63 6.71
C HIS A 70 -3.27 2.76 6.97
N TYR A 71 -3.73 4.00 7.00
CA TYR A 71 -2.89 5.14 7.39
C TYR A 71 -2.74 5.19 8.91
N PHE A 72 -1.54 4.92 9.40
CA PHE A 72 -1.26 4.79 10.82
C PHE A 72 -1.10 6.16 11.48
N LEU A 73 -1.91 6.42 12.52
CA LEU A 73 -1.77 7.56 13.42
C LEU A 73 -1.11 7.12 14.72
N PRO A 74 0.18 7.41 14.96
CA PRO A 74 0.90 6.88 16.13
C PRO A 74 0.31 7.29 17.47
N LYS A 75 -0.42 8.40 17.53
CA LYS A 75 -1.06 8.85 18.79
C LYS A 75 -2.32 8.07 19.13
N THR A 76 -2.90 7.36 18.17
CA THR A 76 -4.05 6.49 18.37
C THR A 76 -3.58 5.12 18.86
N ASP A 77 -4.38 4.45 19.68
CA ASP A 77 -4.09 3.10 20.14
C ASP A 77 -3.92 2.13 18.96
N ALA A 78 -2.87 1.32 18.98
CA ALA A 78 -2.53 0.43 17.86
C ALA A 78 -3.50 -0.74 17.71
N HIS A 79 -4.06 -1.25 18.83
CA HIS A 79 -5.08 -2.30 18.77
C HIS A 79 -6.38 -1.76 18.18
N LYS A 80 -6.82 -0.57 18.60
CA LYS A 80 -7.99 0.11 18.03
C LYS A 80 -7.85 0.31 16.52
N GLN A 81 -6.69 0.77 16.07
CA GLN A 81 -6.39 0.94 14.64
C GLN A 81 -6.46 -0.36 13.85
N ALA A 82 -5.84 -1.42 14.36
CA ALA A 82 -5.87 -2.74 13.72
C ALA A 82 -7.27 -3.34 13.70
N ASP A 83 -8.03 -3.22 14.80
CA ASP A 83 -9.43 -3.67 14.86
C ASP A 83 -10.32 -2.93 13.89
N PHE A 84 -10.13 -1.63 13.77
CA PHE A 84 -10.89 -0.83 12.84
C PHE A 84 -10.60 -1.24 11.38
N PHE A 85 -9.32 -1.42 11.02
CA PHE A 85 -8.94 -1.94 9.70
C PHE A 85 -9.54 -3.33 9.44
N ILE A 86 -9.42 -4.27 10.39
CA ILE A 86 -9.97 -5.63 10.30
C ILE A 86 -11.49 -5.61 10.10
N SER A 87 -12.21 -4.75 10.83
CA SER A 87 -13.68 -4.66 10.70
C SER A 87 -14.14 -4.05 9.38
N THR A 88 -13.28 -3.25 8.73
CA THR A 88 -13.60 -2.54 7.49
C THR A 88 -13.22 -3.37 6.26
N VAL A 89 -12.05 -4.00 6.29
CA VAL A 89 -11.46 -4.67 5.13
C VAL A 89 -11.77 -6.16 5.17
N HIS A 90 -12.38 -6.66 4.10
CA HIS A 90 -12.67 -8.08 3.93
C HIS A 90 -11.87 -8.58 2.72
N LEU A 91 -10.75 -9.24 3.00
CA LEU A 91 -9.89 -9.81 1.96
C LEU A 91 -10.36 -11.21 1.56
N SER A 92 -10.15 -11.54 0.30
CA SER A 92 -10.50 -12.81 -0.31
C SER A 92 -9.37 -13.28 -1.23
N LYS A 93 -9.48 -14.51 -1.73
CA LYS A 93 -8.51 -15.05 -2.70
C LYS A 93 -8.24 -14.06 -3.83
N GLY A 94 -6.97 -13.88 -4.16
CA GLY A 94 -6.50 -12.95 -5.20
C GLY A 94 -6.31 -11.50 -4.73
N ASP A 95 -6.67 -11.16 -3.49
CA ASP A 95 -6.35 -9.85 -2.92
C ASP A 95 -4.89 -9.83 -2.39
N LEU A 96 -4.23 -8.68 -2.43
CA LEU A 96 -2.90 -8.52 -1.85
C LEU A 96 -2.96 -8.51 -0.32
N PRO A 97 -1.84 -8.84 0.36
CA PRO A 97 -1.75 -8.71 1.81
C PRO A 97 -2.07 -7.29 2.28
N PRO A 98 -2.62 -7.13 3.50
CA PRO A 98 -2.96 -5.83 4.04
C PRO A 98 -1.72 -4.95 4.17
N VAL A 99 -1.86 -3.65 3.94
CA VAL A 99 -0.74 -2.69 4.04
C VAL A 99 -0.90 -1.84 5.30
N LEU A 100 0.19 -1.70 6.06
CA LEU A 100 0.33 -0.67 7.08
C LEU A 100 1.16 0.49 6.52
N ASP A 101 0.57 1.68 6.47
CA ASP A 101 1.24 2.91 6.05
C ASP A 101 1.71 3.69 7.29
N VAL A 102 3.02 3.90 7.42
CA VAL A 102 3.65 4.62 8.54
C VAL A 102 4.55 5.75 8.04
N GLU A 103 4.09 6.99 8.18
CA GLU A 103 4.82 8.17 7.67
C GLU A 103 5.27 9.17 8.73
N THR A 104 4.67 9.11 9.92
CA THR A 104 4.91 10.07 10.99
C THR A 104 5.20 9.36 12.30
N THR A 105 5.94 10.03 13.19
CA THR A 105 6.17 9.52 14.55
C THR A 105 5.07 9.94 15.51
N GLY A 106 4.24 10.93 15.14
CA GLY A 106 3.27 11.52 16.06
C GLY A 106 3.93 12.11 17.33
N LYS A 107 5.21 12.49 17.26
CA LYS A 107 6.06 12.92 18.39
C LYS A 107 6.38 11.82 19.42
N ARG A 108 6.12 10.54 19.12
CA ARG A 108 6.61 9.42 19.93
C ARG A 108 8.12 9.24 19.80
N SER A 109 8.73 8.63 20.81
CA SER A 109 10.09 8.12 20.69
C SER A 109 10.14 7.00 19.64
N PRO A 110 11.31 6.74 19.04
CA PRO A 110 11.47 5.63 18.09
C PRO A 110 11.05 4.28 18.69
N GLN A 111 11.36 4.01 19.95
CA GLN A 111 11.00 2.75 20.62
C GLN A 111 9.49 2.58 20.76
N GLU A 112 8.79 3.62 21.20
CA GLU A 112 7.32 3.59 21.33
C GLU A 112 6.64 3.44 19.97
N LEU A 113 7.15 4.13 18.93
CA LEU A 113 6.64 3.97 17.58
C LEU A 113 6.81 2.53 17.09
N LYS A 114 8.00 1.95 17.23
CA LYS A 114 8.28 0.57 16.81
C LYS A 114 7.37 -0.43 17.53
N SER A 115 7.16 -0.25 18.84
CA SER A 115 6.25 -1.10 19.61
C SER A 115 4.80 -0.99 19.12
N ALA A 116 4.31 0.22 18.85
CA ALA A 116 2.95 0.43 18.35
C ALA A 116 2.76 -0.15 16.93
N VAL A 117 3.72 0.08 16.03
CA VAL A 117 3.73 -0.49 14.67
C VAL A 117 3.72 -2.01 14.73
N LYS A 118 4.58 -2.62 15.55
CA LYS A 118 4.62 -4.08 15.71
C LYS A 118 3.31 -4.65 16.26
N THR A 119 2.68 -3.94 17.20
CA THR A 119 1.39 -4.32 17.78
C THR A 119 0.30 -4.38 16.71
N TRP A 120 0.24 -3.39 15.81
CA TRP A 120 -0.68 -3.40 14.69
C TRP A 120 -0.37 -4.56 13.73
N LEU A 121 0.90 -4.71 13.33
CA LEU A 121 1.34 -5.77 12.40
C LEU A 121 0.99 -7.17 12.91
N ASP A 122 1.24 -7.45 14.19
CA ASP A 122 0.95 -8.76 14.79
C ASP A 122 -0.54 -9.07 14.81
N ARG A 123 -1.36 -8.08 15.15
CA ARG A 123 -2.80 -8.27 15.20
C ARG A 123 -3.38 -8.55 13.82
N VAL A 124 -2.92 -7.81 12.81
CA VAL A 124 -3.37 -7.96 11.42
C VAL A 124 -2.83 -9.25 10.80
N GLU A 125 -1.56 -9.60 11.05
CA GLU A 125 -0.98 -10.89 10.63
C GLU A 125 -1.75 -12.07 11.23
N THR A 126 -2.10 -11.99 12.52
CA THR A 126 -2.90 -13.02 13.19
C THR A 126 -4.29 -13.18 12.57
N HIS A 127 -4.93 -12.08 12.19
CA HIS A 127 -6.27 -12.11 11.62
C HIS A 127 -6.29 -12.67 10.18
N TYR A 128 -5.42 -12.16 9.31
CA TYR A 128 -5.42 -12.52 7.89
C TYR A 128 -4.54 -13.75 7.56
N GLY A 129 -3.71 -14.21 8.50
CA GLY A 129 -2.82 -15.36 8.31
C GLY A 129 -1.66 -15.11 7.34
N VAL A 130 -1.45 -13.85 6.92
CA VAL A 130 -0.39 -13.43 6.01
C VAL A 130 0.33 -12.21 6.57
N LYS A 131 1.62 -12.08 6.25
CA LYS A 131 2.41 -10.91 6.66
C LYS A 131 1.90 -9.65 5.97
N PRO A 132 1.52 -8.60 6.73
CA PRO A 132 1.18 -7.31 6.16
C PRO A 132 2.38 -6.70 5.43
N ILE A 133 2.10 -5.92 4.39
CA ILE A 133 3.09 -5.07 3.73
C ILE A 133 3.29 -3.81 4.57
N LEU A 134 4.55 -3.41 4.77
CA LEU A 134 4.89 -2.18 5.49
C LEU A 134 5.27 -1.09 4.49
N TYR A 135 4.42 -0.07 4.38
CA TYR A 135 4.69 1.13 3.63
C TYR A 135 5.35 2.21 4.50
N THR A 136 6.38 2.86 3.96
CA THR A 136 7.06 4.01 4.58
C THR A 136 7.99 4.66 3.56
N SER A 137 8.26 5.96 3.69
CA SER A 137 9.35 6.59 2.94
C SER A 137 10.72 6.02 3.33
N TYR A 138 11.66 5.98 2.37
CA TYR A 138 13.04 5.50 2.59
C TYR A 138 13.73 6.23 3.76
N LYS A 139 13.57 7.56 3.83
CA LYS A 139 14.15 8.39 4.90
C LYS A 139 13.54 8.05 6.26
N PHE A 140 12.22 7.88 6.33
CA PHE A 140 11.54 7.54 7.57
C PHE A 140 11.94 6.16 8.07
N LYS A 141 11.98 5.17 7.17
CA LYS A 141 12.46 3.82 7.48
C LYS A 141 13.85 3.85 8.11
N LYS A 142 14.82 4.51 7.45
CA LYS A 142 16.21 4.57 7.92
C LYS A 142 16.32 5.21 9.31
N ARG A 143 15.46 6.18 9.61
CA ARG A 143 15.52 6.95 10.85
C ARG A 143 14.77 6.30 12.01
N TYR A 144 13.63 5.66 11.76
CA TYR A 144 12.70 5.26 12.81
C TYR A 144 12.34 3.77 12.81
N LEU A 145 12.40 3.10 11.66
CA LEU A 145 12.02 1.68 11.50
C LEU A 145 13.20 0.80 11.08
N ASN A 146 14.44 1.26 11.29
CA ASN A 146 15.65 0.48 10.99
C ASN A 146 15.93 -0.52 12.11
N ASP A 147 15.12 -1.57 12.17
CA ASP A 147 15.16 -2.61 13.17
C ASP A 147 14.94 -3.97 12.50
N SER A 148 15.69 -5.00 12.92
CA SER A 148 15.64 -6.33 12.28
C SER A 148 14.27 -6.98 12.38
N ILE A 149 13.46 -6.63 13.39
CA ILE A 149 12.11 -7.12 13.56
C ILE A 149 11.20 -6.80 12.36
N PHE A 150 11.44 -5.67 11.68
CA PHE A 150 10.64 -5.27 10.53
C PHE A 150 11.17 -5.81 9.20
N ASN A 151 12.38 -6.38 9.17
CA ASN A 151 12.94 -6.97 7.95
C ASN A 151 12.23 -8.27 7.54
N ALA A 152 11.41 -8.84 8.43
CA ALA A 152 10.58 -10.00 8.15
C ALA A 152 9.34 -9.67 7.30
N TYR A 153 8.95 -8.39 7.18
CA TYR A 153 7.76 -7.96 6.45
C TYR A 153 8.11 -7.53 5.01
N PRO A 154 7.22 -7.77 4.03
CA PRO A 154 7.38 -7.20 2.70
C PRO A 154 7.30 -5.67 2.77
N TYR A 155 8.27 -4.97 2.16
CA TYR A 155 8.28 -3.52 2.13
C TYR A 155 7.70 -2.93 0.85
N TRP A 156 6.94 -1.86 1.04
CA TRP A 156 6.60 -0.87 0.02
C TRP A 156 7.32 0.44 0.38
N ILE A 157 8.28 0.87 -0.44
CA ILE A 157 9.12 2.02 -0.12
C ILE A 157 8.71 3.22 -0.96
N ALA A 158 8.38 4.33 -0.32
CA ALA A 158 8.28 5.61 -1.01
C ALA A 158 9.66 6.25 -1.18
N HIS A 159 10.04 6.52 -2.42
CA HIS A 159 11.28 7.22 -2.75
C HIS A 159 11.13 7.93 -4.09
N TYR A 160 10.65 9.17 -4.04
CA TYR A 160 10.28 9.90 -5.24
C TYR A 160 11.46 10.50 -5.98
N TYR A 161 11.29 10.67 -7.28
CA TYR A 161 12.18 11.44 -8.16
C TYR A 161 13.63 10.95 -8.15
N VAL A 162 13.82 9.62 -8.06
CA VAL A 162 15.12 8.95 -8.18
C VAL A 162 15.06 7.87 -9.25
N ASP A 163 16.19 7.61 -9.92
CA ASP A 163 16.27 6.58 -10.96
C ASP A 163 16.18 5.16 -10.39
N SER A 164 16.55 4.98 -9.12
CA SER A 164 16.49 3.69 -8.43
C SER A 164 16.34 3.85 -6.91
N VAL A 165 15.74 2.83 -6.30
CA VAL A 165 15.61 2.72 -4.84
C VAL A 165 16.99 2.56 -4.21
N LYS A 166 17.40 3.54 -3.39
CA LYS A 166 18.66 3.47 -2.61
C LYS A 166 18.60 2.55 -1.38
N TYR A 167 17.44 1.98 -1.06
CA TYR A 167 17.30 1.06 0.06
C TYR A 167 17.92 -0.29 -0.31
N GLU A 168 18.96 -0.70 0.42
CA GLU A 168 19.73 -1.93 0.15
C GLU A 168 19.07 -3.20 0.69
N GLY A 169 18.03 -3.07 1.54
CA GLY A 169 17.29 -4.23 2.04
C GLY A 169 16.24 -4.72 1.05
N LYS A 170 15.64 -5.88 1.33
CA LYS A 170 14.58 -6.44 0.48
C LYS A 170 13.35 -5.51 0.47
N TRP A 171 12.91 -5.14 -0.72
CA TRP A 171 11.67 -4.40 -0.96
C TRP A 171 10.90 -5.06 -2.10
N HIS A 172 9.58 -4.93 -2.07
CA HIS A 172 8.66 -5.55 -3.04
C HIS A 172 7.95 -4.50 -3.88
N PHE A 173 7.60 -3.36 -3.29
CA PHE A 173 6.95 -2.27 -4.01
C PHE A 173 7.75 -0.98 -3.85
N TRP A 174 7.73 -0.14 -4.88
CA TRP A 174 8.33 1.18 -4.86
C TRP A 174 7.36 2.20 -5.42
N GLN A 175 6.95 3.15 -4.58
CA GLN A 175 6.24 4.35 -4.99
C GLN A 175 7.26 5.38 -5.44
N HIS A 176 7.26 5.69 -6.74
CA HIS A 176 8.34 6.43 -7.38
C HIS A 176 7.96 7.87 -7.75
N THR A 177 6.67 8.19 -7.73
CA THR A 177 6.13 9.54 -7.95
C THR A 177 4.73 9.63 -7.39
N ASP A 178 4.37 10.83 -6.96
CA ASP A 178 3.05 11.27 -6.48
C ASP A 178 2.28 12.10 -7.52
N VAL A 179 2.99 12.66 -8.51
CA VAL A 179 2.43 13.50 -9.58
C VAL A 179 2.13 12.73 -10.88
N GLY A 180 1.67 11.48 -10.78
CA GLY A 180 1.33 10.65 -11.95
C GLY A 180 0.04 11.10 -12.63
N ASN A 181 -0.03 10.95 -13.95
CA ASN A 181 -1.29 11.13 -14.70
C ASN A 181 -1.73 9.79 -15.29
N VAL A 182 -2.94 9.35 -14.96
CA VAL A 182 -3.50 8.06 -15.37
C VAL A 182 -4.86 8.28 -16.02
N PRO A 183 -5.06 7.85 -17.28
CA PRO A 183 -6.37 7.95 -17.92
C PRO A 183 -7.47 7.31 -17.06
N GLY A 184 -8.52 8.08 -16.79
CA GLY A 184 -9.63 7.67 -15.94
C GLY A 184 -9.60 8.29 -14.54
N ILE A 185 -8.51 8.96 -14.18
CA ILE A 185 -8.36 9.72 -12.94
C ILE A 185 -7.98 11.15 -13.31
N GLU A 186 -8.74 12.14 -12.84
CA GLU A 186 -8.50 13.56 -13.17
C GLU A 186 -7.35 14.15 -12.33
N GLU A 187 -7.28 13.74 -11.07
CA GLU A 187 -6.28 14.18 -10.11
C GLU A 187 -4.92 13.49 -10.31
N GLU A 188 -3.90 14.01 -9.64
CA GLU A 188 -2.59 13.37 -9.57
C GLU A 188 -2.66 12.02 -8.84
N VAL A 189 -1.86 11.06 -9.30
CA VAL A 189 -1.89 9.67 -8.83
C VAL A 189 -0.50 9.19 -8.46
N ASP A 190 -0.41 8.53 -7.31
CA ASP A 190 0.79 7.84 -6.90
C ASP A 190 1.05 6.61 -7.80
N LEU A 191 2.25 6.54 -8.39
CA LEU A 191 2.65 5.45 -9.27
C LEU A 191 3.68 4.54 -8.62
N ASN A 192 3.44 3.24 -8.80
CA ASN A 192 4.19 2.18 -8.18
C ASN A 192 4.76 1.19 -9.20
N VAL A 193 5.86 0.56 -8.80
CA VAL A 193 6.36 -0.67 -9.43
C VAL A 193 6.48 -1.79 -8.41
N PHE A 194 6.32 -3.02 -8.90
CA PHE A 194 6.63 -4.23 -8.15
C PHE A 194 8.00 -4.78 -8.57
N ASN A 195 8.80 -5.19 -7.59
CA ASN A 195 10.14 -5.75 -7.78
C ASN A 195 10.08 -7.25 -8.06
N GLY A 196 9.58 -7.59 -9.24
CA GLY A 196 9.43 -8.97 -9.69
C GLY A 196 8.52 -9.08 -10.90
N THR A 197 8.25 -10.32 -11.27
CA THR A 197 7.34 -10.70 -12.36
C THR A 197 5.88 -10.63 -11.94
N LEU A 198 4.96 -10.64 -12.92
CA LEU A 198 3.53 -10.69 -12.62
C LEU A 198 3.12 -11.98 -11.90
N GLU A 199 3.78 -13.11 -12.20
CA GLU A 199 3.55 -14.39 -11.52
C GLU A 199 3.93 -14.29 -10.03
N GLU A 200 5.06 -13.66 -9.72
CA GLU A 200 5.48 -13.42 -8.32
C GLU A 200 4.51 -12.48 -7.60
N LEU A 201 3.98 -11.45 -8.27
CA LEU A 201 2.94 -10.60 -7.69
C LEU A 201 1.67 -11.41 -7.37
N VAL A 202 1.21 -12.26 -8.29
CA VAL A 202 0.07 -13.17 -8.06
C VAL A 202 0.37 -14.13 -6.90
N GLY A 203 1.59 -14.64 -6.81
CA GLY A 203 2.05 -15.49 -5.70
C GLY A 203 2.03 -14.81 -4.34
N MET A 204 2.04 -13.47 -4.27
CA MET A 204 1.86 -12.73 -3.03
C MET A 204 0.41 -12.62 -2.57
N THR A 205 -0.56 -12.85 -3.47
CA THR A 205 -1.99 -12.73 -3.13
C THR A 205 -2.46 -13.83 -2.19
N LEU A 206 -3.54 -13.56 -1.46
CA LEU A 206 -4.20 -14.54 -0.60
C LEU A 206 -4.67 -15.74 -1.45
N GLN A 207 -4.46 -16.95 -0.92
CA GLN A 207 -4.68 -18.22 -1.61
C GLN A 207 -6.04 -18.86 -1.32
#